data_AF-A0A7U9KVF6-F1
#
_entry.id   AF-A0A7U9KVF6-F1
#
_cell.length_a   1.000
_cell.length_b   1.000
_cell.length_c   1.000
_cell.angle_alpha   90.00
_cell.angle_beta   90.00
_cell.angle_gamma   90.00
#
_symmetry.space_group_name_H-M   'P 1'
#
loop_
_entity.id
_entity.type
_entity.pdbx_description
1 polymer ?
#
loop_
_entity_poly.entity_id
_entity_poly.type
_entity_poly.pdbx_seq_one_letter_code
_entity_poly.pdbx_strand_id
1 'polypeptide(L)'
;MWLTGSTTAITTAALHTALSSPSTTTAPSPLRFLFLAAGPLLLIAAVGLLLRRRSRLRDLAQPLAIPRAVFAAARRADEAGIRERAAEEVARLAGYTQRNGAAPAATERARESCATAEALLRQARGVPDLAGVFALVHEGCAALDGSKAPLPLCFFHPLHGPAIRRIPWRPSDDGERFQVGACATCVRALRARREPDTLTDERAGRPVPYFDVPPEHSLWSATGYGSLLTDTSLTTHVQRELDLAR
;
A
#
# COMPACT_ATOMS: atom_id res chain seq x y z
N MET A 1 -26.40 10.79 -71.42
CA MET A 1 -25.57 9.79 -72.14
C MET A 1 -25.47 8.55 -71.27
N TRP A 2 -25.68 7.33 -71.77
CA TRP A 2 -24.99 6.63 -72.88
C TRP A 2 -23.55 6.23 -72.51
N LEU A 3 -23.06 5.02 -72.85
CA LEU A 3 -23.70 3.77 -73.31
C LEU A 3 -22.63 2.64 -73.20
N THR A 4 -23.07 1.39 -72.98
CA THR A 4 -22.30 0.13 -73.26
C THR A 4 -20.93 -0.06 -72.57
N GLY A 5 -20.36 -1.25 -72.42
CA GLY A 5 -20.76 -2.64 -72.74
C GLY A 5 -19.65 -3.58 -72.22
N SER A 6 -19.63 -4.90 -72.44
CA SER A 6 -20.64 -5.84 -72.93
C SER A 6 -19.99 -7.24 -72.99
N THR A 7 -20.62 -8.26 -72.37
CA THR A 7 -20.76 -9.67 -72.87
C THR A 7 -19.47 -10.42 -73.29
N THR A 8 -19.07 -11.56 -72.69
CA THR A 8 -19.72 -12.90 -72.69
C THR A 8 -19.21 -13.75 -71.49
N ALA A 9 -19.89 -14.72 -70.87
CA ALA A 9 -21.03 -15.60 -71.16
C ALA A 9 -20.76 -16.85 -72.03
N ILE A 10 -20.88 -18.06 -71.43
CA ILE A 10 -21.28 -19.41 -71.97
C ILE A 10 -20.58 -20.52 -71.14
N THR A 11 -21.30 -21.32 -70.32
CA THR A 11 -21.89 -22.68 -70.57
C THR A 11 -20.87 -23.75 -70.99
N THR A 12 -20.82 -25.02 -70.54
CA THR A 12 -21.77 -25.99 -69.90
C THR A 12 -20.91 -27.00 -69.06
N ALA A 13 -21.31 -28.00 -68.25
CA ALA A 13 -22.54 -28.69 -67.82
C ALA A 13 -22.30 -29.21 -66.36
N ALA A 14 -23.25 -29.42 -65.44
CA ALA A 14 -24.38 -30.37 -65.36
C ALA A 14 -24.03 -31.87 -65.48
N LEU A 15 -24.16 -32.63 -64.38
CA LEU A 15 -24.55 -34.05 -64.35
C LEU A 15 -24.99 -34.49 -62.93
N HIS A 16 -26.17 -35.10 -62.81
CA HIS A 16 -26.65 -35.78 -61.60
C HIS A 16 -26.35 -37.28 -61.70
N THR A 17 -25.75 -37.87 -60.66
CA THR A 17 -25.89 -39.31 -60.35
C THR A 17 -25.92 -39.48 -58.83
N ALA A 18 -26.68 -40.47 -58.34
CA ALA A 18 -26.87 -40.73 -56.91
C ALA A 18 -26.20 -42.04 -56.46
N LEU A 19 -26.40 -42.37 -55.16
CA LEU A 19 -26.36 -43.70 -54.49
C LEU A 19 -25.26 -43.93 -53.44
N SER A 20 -25.67 -44.70 -52.42
CA SER A 20 -24.87 -45.56 -51.53
C SER A 20 -23.90 -44.90 -50.51
N SER A 21 -24.46 -44.42 -49.41
CA SER A 21 -23.73 -44.32 -48.12
C SER A 21 -23.72 -45.69 -47.42
N PRO A 22 -22.55 -46.29 -47.08
CA PRO A 22 -22.49 -47.49 -46.26
C PRO A 22 -22.73 -47.17 -44.78
N SER A 23 -23.57 -47.95 -44.10
CA SER A 23 -23.93 -47.78 -42.69
C SER A 23 -22.92 -48.45 -41.74
N THR A 24 -21.85 -47.74 -41.39
CA THR A 24 -20.89 -48.19 -40.36
C THR A 24 -21.41 -47.94 -38.94
N THR A 25 -22.19 -48.88 -38.42
CA THR A 25 -22.68 -48.89 -37.02
C THR A 25 -21.53 -48.82 -36.02
N THR A 26 -21.22 -47.61 -35.54
CA THR A 26 -20.20 -47.37 -34.53
C THR A 26 -20.84 -47.40 -33.15
N ALA A 27 -20.50 -48.41 -32.34
CA ALA A 27 -21.08 -48.61 -31.03
C ALA A 27 -20.81 -47.39 -30.09
N PRO A 28 -21.81 -46.92 -29.32
CA PRO A 28 -21.64 -45.76 -28.46
C PRO A 28 -20.68 -46.09 -27.29
N SER A 29 -19.47 -45.52 -27.34
CA SER A 29 -18.44 -45.76 -26.32
C SER A 29 -18.92 -45.24 -24.95
N PRO A 30 -18.97 -46.08 -23.89
CA PRO A 30 -19.65 -45.75 -22.63
C PRO A 30 -19.02 -44.55 -21.89
N LEU A 31 -17.74 -44.26 -22.15
CA LEU A 31 -17.01 -43.10 -21.63
C LEU A 31 -17.66 -41.75 -21.94
N ARG A 32 -18.48 -41.62 -23.00
CA ARG A 32 -19.12 -40.34 -23.34
C ARG A 32 -20.24 -39.92 -22.38
N PHE A 33 -20.90 -40.86 -21.69
CA PHE A 33 -21.95 -40.53 -20.73
C PHE A 33 -21.41 -40.12 -19.35
N LEU A 34 -20.23 -40.60 -18.95
CA LEU A 34 -19.59 -40.27 -17.68
C LEU A 34 -19.30 -38.76 -17.50
N PHE A 35 -18.97 -38.05 -18.58
CA PHE A 35 -18.64 -36.62 -18.52
C PHE A 35 -19.86 -35.69 -18.40
N LEU A 36 -21.05 -36.13 -18.82
CA LEU A 36 -22.25 -35.27 -18.81
C LEU A 36 -22.85 -35.07 -17.41
N ALA A 37 -22.73 -36.06 -16.52
CA ALA A 37 -23.26 -35.97 -15.15
C ALA A 37 -22.27 -35.30 -14.17
N ALA A 38 -20.96 -35.45 -14.39
CA ALA A 38 -19.94 -34.93 -13.47
C ALA A 38 -19.87 -33.39 -13.46
N GLY A 39 -19.94 -32.75 -14.63
CA GLY A 39 -19.82 -31.30 -14.78
C GLY A 39 -20.85 -30.49 -13.95
N PRO A 40 -22.16 -30.75 -14.08
CA PRO A 40 -23.19 -30.07 -13.31
C PRO A 40 -23.01 -30.22 -11.79
N LEU A 41 -22.67 -31.43 -11.32
CA LEU A 41 -22.49 -31.71 -9.89
C LEU A 41 -21.32 -30.90 -9.30
N LEU A 42 -20.20 -30.83 -10.02
CA LEU A 42 -19.01 -30.07 -9.64
C LEU A 42 -19.29 -28.56 -9.64
N LEU A 43 -20.10 -28.07 -10.58
CA LEU A 43 -20.50 -26.66 -10.66
C LEU A 43 -21.46 -26.28 -9.51
N ILE A 44 -22.42 -27.14 -9.16
CA ILE A 44 -23.29 -26.97 -7.98
C ILE A 44 -22.45 -26.96 -6.69
N ALA A 45 -21.48 -27.86 -6.55
CA ALA A 45 -20.58 -27.89 -5.40
C ALA A 45 -19.73 -26.61 -5.29
N ALA A 46 -19.19 -26.12 -6.41
CA ALA A 46 -18.44 -24.87 -6.46
C ALA A 46 -19.29 -23.64 -6.09
N VAL A 47 -20.53 -23.55 -6.60
CA VAL A 47 -21.47 -22.46 -6.25
C VAL A 47 -21.86 -22.54 -4.78
N GLY A 48 -22.18 -23.73 -4.25
CA GLY A 48 -22.48 -23.95 -2.84
C GLY A 48 -21.32 -23.54 -1.93
N LEU A 49 -20.08 -23.89 -2.29
CA LEU A 49 -18.88 -23.47 -1.58
C LEU A 49 -18.68 -21.95 -1.63
N LEU A 50 -18.90 -21.31 -2.79
CA LEU A 50 -18.77 -19.87 -2.97
C LEU A 50 -19.82 -19.10 -2.15
N LEU A 51 -21.06 -19.58 -2.13
CA LEU A 51 -22.15 -19.03 -1.32
C LEU A 51 -21.87 -19.20 0.18
N ARG A 52 -21.40 -20.37 0.63
CA ARG A 52 -21.01 -20.61 2.03
C ARG A 52 -19.79 -19.80 2.47
N ARG A 53 -18.86 -19.50 1.55
CA ARG A 53 -17.72 -18.59 1.79
C ARG A 53 -18.20 -17.14 1.87
N ARG A 54 -19.15 -16.73 1.01
CA ARG A 54 -19.79 -15.40 1.07
C ARG A 54 -20.69 -15.22 2.29
N SER A 55 -21.40 -16.26 2.77
CA SER A 55 -22.20 -16.16 4.00
C SER A 55 -21.29 -15.95 5.20
N ARG A 56 -20.24 -16.76 5.38
CA ARG A 56 -19.25 -16.55 6.47
C ARG A 56 -18.61 -15.16 6.43
N LEU A 57 -18.34 -14.60 5.25
CA LEU A 57 -17.83 -13.22 5.10
C LEU A 57 -18.90 -12.14 5.35
N ARG A 58 -20.18 -12.47 5.28
CA ARG A 58 -21.33 -11.58 5.56
C ARG A 58 -21.82 -11.68 7.00
N ASP A 59 -21.62 -12.81 7.66
CA ASP A 59 -21.83 -12.96 9.11
C ASP A 59 -20.82 -12.10 9.89
N LEU A 60 -19.59 -11.97 9.37
CA LEU A 60 -18.57 -10.99 9.79
C LEU A 60 -18.93 -9.52 9.46
N ALA A 61 -20.03 -9.28 8.73
CA ALA A 61 -20.52 -7.95 8.34
C ALA A 61 -21.89 -7.62 8.97
N GLN A 62 -22.25 -8.29 10.07
CA GLN A 62 -23.25 -7.77 11.00
C GLN A 62 -22.78 -6.42 11.56
N PRO A 63 -23.57 -5.33 11.48
CA PRO A 63 -23.16 -4.03 11.96
C PRO A 63 -23.21 -3.98 13.50
N LEU A 64 -22.10 -4.37 14.13
CA LEU A 64 -21.88 -4.14 15.56
C LEU A 64 -21.86 -2.63 15.82
N ALA A 65 -22.93 -2.11 16.40
CA ALA A 65 -23.02 -0.74 16.89
C ALA A 65 -22.19 -0.56 18.17
N ILE A 66 -20.85 -0.59 18.03
CA ILE A 66 -19.91 -0.48 19.13
C ILE A 66 -20.02 0.93 19.76
N PRO A 67 -20.35 1.06 21.06
CA PRO A 67 -20.40 2.35 21.73
C PRO A 67 -19.03 3.05 21.72
N ARG A 68 -19.02 4.38 21.53
CA ARG A 68 -17.80 5.20 21.38
C ARG A 68 -16.77 5.06 22.52
N ALA A 69 -17.17 4.56 23.69
CA ALA A 69 -16.29 4.29 24.83
C ALA A 69 -15.23 3.19 24.58
N VAL A 70 -15.48 2.21 23.69
CA VAL A 70 -14.56 1.07 23.46
C VAL A 70 -13.25 1.51 22.78
N PHE A 71 -13.28 2.59 21.99
CA PHE A 71 -12.14 3.03 21.19
C PHE A 71 -10.96 3.61 22.01
N ALA A 72 -11.14 3.87 23.31
CA ALA A 72 -10.06 4.21 24.23
C ALA A 72 -9.30 2.98 24.78
N ALA A 73 -9.83 1.77 24.59
CA ALA A 73 -9.13 0.51 24.86
C ALA A 73 -8.50 -0.06 23.59
N ALA A 74 -9.19 0.05 22.44
CA ALA A 74 -8.66 -0.42 21.15
C ALA A 74 -7.35 0.27 20.73
N ARG A 75 -7.19 1.59 20.94
CA ARG A 75 -5.91 2.29 20.64
C ARG A 75 -4.72 1.75 21.45
N ARG A 76 -4.97 1.30 22.69
CA ARG A 76 -3.94 0.70 23.57
C ARG A 76 -3.55 -0.73 23.17
N ALA A 77 -4.24 -1.34 22.21
CA ALA A 77 -3.89 -2.65 21.65
C ALA A 77 -2.93 -2.58 20.44
N ASP A 78 -2.50 -1.39 20.02
CA ASP A 78 -1.50 -1.22 18.94
C ASP A 78 -0.24 -0.45 19.40
N GLU A 79 -0.37 0.66 20.14
CA GLU A 79 0.81 1.50 20.49
C GLU A 79 1.94 0.74 21.21
N ALA A 80 1.62 -0.19 22.12
CA ALA A 80 2.63 -1.02 22.78
C ALA A 80 3.40 -1.91 21.77
N GLY A 81 2.69 -2.55 20.84
CA GLY A 81 3.29 -3.37 19.78
C GLY A 81 3.94 -2.56 18.65
N ILE A 82 3.55 -1.29 18.47
CA ILE A 82 4.29 -0.31 17.65
C ILE A 82 5.62 0.03 18.33
N ARG A 83 5.62 0.29 19.65
CA ARG A 83 6.83 0.63 20.43
C ARG A 83 7.80 -0.55 20.52
N GLU A 84 7.29 -1.79 20.64
CA GLU A 84 8.09 -3.01 20.59
C GLU A 84 8.76 -3.21 19.22
N ARG A 85 8.01 -3.10 18.12
CA ARG A 85 8.58 -3.11 16.76
C ARG A 85 9.58 -1.97 16.53
N ALA A 86 9.32 -0.78 17.06
CA ALA A 86 10.24 0.35 16.94
C ALA A 86 11.58 0.07 17.65
N ALA A 87 11.54 -0.56 18.82
CA ALA A 87 12.74 -1.04 19.51
C ALA A 87 13.48 -2.13 18.71
N GLU A 88 12.74 -3.07 18.10
CA GLU A 88 13.35 -4.12 17.27
C GLU A 88 14.05 -3.55 16.03
N GLU A 89 13.40 -2.67 15.27
CA GLU A 89 13.97 -2.06 14.06
C GLU A 89 15.17 -1.15 14.38
N VAL A 90 15.13 -0.42 15.50
CA VAL A 90 16.28 0.36 15.99
C VAL A 90 17.45 -0.57 16.37
N ALA A 91 17.22 -1.63 17.13
CA ALA A 91 18.26 -2.62 17.46
C ALA A 91 18.81 -3.33 16.21
N ARG A 92 17.97 -3.55 15.19
CA ARG A 92 18.36 -4.10 13.89
C ARG A 92 19.29 -3.14 13.14
N LEU A 93 18.98 -1.84 13.09
CA LEU A 93 19.85 -0.80 12.52
C LEU A 93 21.18 -0.66 13.28
N ALA A 94 21.16 -0.64 14.61
CA ALA A 94 22.37 -0.64 15.44
C ALA A 94 23.29 -1.82 15.07
N GLY A 95 22.73 -3.03 14.96
CA GLY A 95 23.45 -4.20 14.50
C GLY A 95 24.03 -4.07 13.08
N TYR A 96 23.33 -3.38 12.16
CA TYR A 96 23.85 -3.10 10.81
C TYR A 96 25.00 -2.08 10.81
N THR A 97 24.96 -1.02 11.62
CA THR A 97 26.04 0.00 11.68
C THR A 97 27.30 -0.49 12.39
N GLN A 98 27.20 -1.58 13.16
CA GLN A 98 28.34 -2.30 13.73
C GLN A 98 28.97 -3.33 12.77
N ARG A 99 28.19 -3.92 11.86
CA ARG A 99 28.66 -5.01 10.96
C ARG A 99 29.05 -4.58 9.54
N ASN A 100 28.50 -3.48 9.02
CA ASN A 100 28.70 -3.12 7.61
C ASN A 100 30.01 -2.37 7.35
N GLY A 101 30.80 -2.87 6.39
CA GLY A 101 31.93 -2.16 5.78
C GLY A 101 31.51 -1.11 4.74
N ALA A 102 30.41 -0.40 4.98
CA ALA A 102 29.98 0.70 4.13
C ALA A 102 30.97 1.89 4.23
N ALA A 103 30.95 2.80 3.25
CA ALA A 103 31.84 3.95 3.23
C ALA A 103 31.70 4.75 4.55
N PRO A 104 32.80 5.21 5.20
CA PRO A 104 32.74 5.71 6.58
C PRO A 104 31.67 6.77 6.85
N ALA A 105 31.49 7.74 5.94
CA ALA A 105 30.48 8.80 6.06
C ALA A 105 29.03 8.31 5.88
N ALA A 106 28.80 7.16 5.23
CA ALA A 106 27.49 6.52 5.15
C ALA A 106 27.16 5.80 6.46
N THR A 107 28.12 5.04 6.99
CA THR A 107 28.00 4.35 8.28
C THR A 107 27.80 5.34 9.43
N GLU A 108 28.45 6.50 9.38
CA GLU A 108 28.33 7.50 10.45
C GLU A 108 26.95 8.18 10.47
N ARG A 109 26.42 8.60 9.30
CA ARG A 109 25.03 9.10 9.22
C ARG A 109 24.03 8.05 9.72
N ALA A 110 24.24 6.78 9.42
CA ALA A 110 23.38 5.71 9.89
C ALA A 110 23.44 5.51 11.42
N ARG A 111 24.61 5.71 12.05
CA ARG A 111 24.75 5.73 13.52
C ARG A 111 24.06 6.93 14.13
N GLU A 112 24.22 8.10 13.51
CA GLU A 112 23.59 9.34 13.96
C GLU A 112 22.06 9.24 13.93
N SER A 113 21.49 8.70 12.85
CA SER A 113 20.06 8.38 12.76
C SER A 113 19.63 7.34 13.80
N CYS A 114 20.44 6.30 14.05
CA CYS A 114 20.15 5.27 15.05
C CYS A 114 20.14 5.84 16.48
N ALA A 115 21.16 6.58 16.89
CA ALA A 115 21.24 7.22 18.21
C ALA A 115 20.11 8.23 18.42
N THR A 116 19.72 8.96 17.36
CA THR A 116 18.57 9.88 17.39
C THR A 116 17.25 9.11 17.52
N ALA A 117 17.11 7.97 16.84
CA ALA A 117 15.95 7.08 16.96
C ALA A 117 15.83 6.45 18.36
N GLU A 118 16.95 6.03 18.97
CA GLU A 118 17.03 5.56 20.37
C GLU A 118 16.66 6.67 21.37
N ALA A 119 17.11 7.90 21.13
CA ALA A 119 16.79 9.05 21.97
C ALA A 119 15.30 9.44 21.87
N LEU A 120 14.73 9.41 20.66
CA LEU A 120 13.30 9.65 20.43
C LEU A 120 12.44 8.53 21.03
N LEU A 121 12.80 7.26 20.83
CA LEU A 121 12.04 6.09 21.32
C LEU A 121 11.87 6.10 22.84
N ARG A 122 12.91 6.52 23.59
CA ARG A 122 12.86 6.69 25.04
C ARG A 122 11.95 7.83 25.52
N GLN A 123 11.61 8.77 24.64
CA GLN A 123 10.83 9.97 24.92
C GLN A 123 9.46 9.98 24.20
N ALA A 124 9.15 8.94 23.42
CA ALA A 124 7.99 8.89 22.53
C ALA A 124 6.66 8.85 23.31
N ARG A 125 5.89 9.94 23.22
CA ARG A 125 4.65 10.18 23.97
C ARG A 125 3.43 9.46 23.41
N GLY A 126 3.52 8.94 22.18
CA GLY A 126 2.44 8.22 21.51
C GLY A 126 2.79 7.81 20.09
N VAL A 127 1.80 7.33 19.32
CA VAL A 127 1.97 6.83 17.94
C VAL A 127 2.69 7.81 17.00
N PRO A 128 2.48 9.15 17.02
CA PRO A 128 3.22 10.08 16.16
C PRO A 128 4.73 10.05 16.38
N ASP A 129 5.18 10.12 17.64
CA ASP A 129 6.62 10.05 17.96
C ASP A 129 7.21 8.68 17.56
N LEU A 130 6.46 7.59 17.72
CA LEU A 130 6.87 6.26 17.29
C LEU A 130 6.97 6.13 15.76
N ALA A 131 6.06 6.77 15.00
CA ALA A 131 6.17 6.87 13.55
C ALA A 131 7.43 7.67 13.13
N GLY A 132 7.85 8.64 13.94
CA GLY A 132 9.14 9.33 13.86
C GLY A 132 10.34 8.38 13.99
N VAL A 133 10.29 7.43 14.94
CA VAL A 133 11.35 6.41 15.12
C VAL A 133 11.53 5.57 13.85
N PHE A 134 10.45 5.08 13.23
CA PHE A 134 10.55 4.34 11.97
C PHE A 134 11.08 5.20 10.81
N ALA A 135 10.74 6.49 10.77
CA ALA A 135 11.25 7.41 9.74
C ALA A 135 12.77 7.65 9.87
N LEU A 136 13.29 7.77 11.10
CA LEU A 136 14.72 7.85 11.37
C LEU A 136 15.46 6.55 11.05
N VAL A 137 14.87 5.39 11.38
CA VAL A 137 15.45 4.08 11.00
C VAL A 137 15.49 3.93 9.48
N HIS A 138 14.45 4.35 8.76
CA HIS A 138 14.42 4.36 7.30
C HIS A 138 15.49 5.28 6.69
N GLU A 139 15.71 6.47 7.26
CA GLU A 139 16.80 7.39 6.86
C GLU A 139 18.19 6.75 7.08
N GLY A 140 18.40 6.10 8.24
CA GLY A 140 19.65 5.40 8.55
C GLY A 140 19.93 4.20 7.65
N CYS A 141 18.91 3.37 7.37
CA CYS A 141 19.02 2.28 6.39
C CYS A 141 19.34 2.79 4.99
N ALA A 142 18.64 3.82 4.52
CA ALA A 142 18.88 4.42 3.21
C ALA A 142 20.29 5.02 3.05
N ALA A 143 20.88 5.50 4.16
CA ALA A 143 22.28 5.93 4.19
C ALA A 143 23.26 4.75 3.98
N LEU A 144 23.01 3.59 4.61
CA LEU A 144 23.81 2.37 4.42
C LEU A 144 23.68 1.80 3.00
N ASP A 145 22.47 1.82 2.42
CA ASP A 145 22.18 1.38 1.05
C ASP A 145 22.84 2.27 -0.02
N GLY A 146 23.44 3.40 0.36
CA GLY A 146 24.09 4.34 -0.56
C GLY A 146 23.11 5.08 -1.47
N SER A 147 21.82 5.14 -1.11
CA SER A 147 20.79 5.77 -1.93
C SER A 147 21.01 7.28 -2.02
N LYS A 148 21.18 7.80 -3.25
CA LYS A 148 21.45 9.23 -3.48
C LYS A 148 20.24 10.14 -3.26
N ALA A 149 19.03 9.59 -3.33
CA ALA A 149 17.77 10.30 -3.16
C ALA A 149 16.68 9.30 -2.74
N PRO A 150 16.74 8.76 -1.51
CA PRO A 150 15.74 7.82 -1.04
C PRO A 150 14.35 8.46 -1.01
N LEU A 151 13.33 7.69 -1.38
CA LEU A 151 11.96 8.08 -1.11
C LEU A 151 11.71 7.94 0.41
N PRO A 152 11.00 8.89 1.05
CA PRO A 152 10.67 8.82 2.46
C PRO A 152 9.62 7.72 2.73
N LEU A 153 9.21 7.55 3.98
CA LEU A 153 7.99 6.81 4.31
C LEU A 153 6.74 7.52 3.74
N CYS A 154 5.59 6.83 3.79
CA CYS A 154 4.32 7.40 3.35
C CYS A 154 3.94 8.63 4.18
N PHE A 155 3.86 9.81 3.55
CA PHE A 155 3.49 11.08 4.18
C PHE A 155 2.19 10.95 4.99
N PHE A 156 1.12 10.41 4.40
CA PHE A 156 -0.17 10.30 5.07
C PHE A 156 -0.10 9.50 6.38
N HIS A 157 0.66 8.40 6.40
CA HIS A 157 0.79 7.54 7.57
C HIS A 157 2.10 6.73 7.48
N PRO A 158 3.20 7.14 8.14
CA PRO A 158 4.52 6.53 7.94
C PRO A 158 4.58 5.03 8.21
N LEU A 159 3.75 4.50 9.12
CA LEU A 159 3.67 3.06 9.41
C LEU A 159 3.08 2.22 8.25
N HIS A 160 2.64 2.84 7.14
CA HIS A 160 2.39 2.13 5.87
C HIS A 160 3.67 1.69 5.14
N GLY A 161 4.84 2.16 5.59
CA GLY A 161 6.14 1.89 4.98
C GLY A 161 6.53 2.85 3.85
N PRO A 162 7.56 2.51 3.06
CA PRO A 162 8.16 3.38 2.05
C PRO A 162 7.19 3.91 0.99
N ALA A 163 7.41 5.15 0.56
CA ALA A 163 6.73 5.72 -0.59
C ALA A 163 7.21 5.08 -1.90
N ILE A 164 6.28 4.89 -2.85
CA ILE A 164 6.61 4.37 -4.20
C ILE A 164 6.91 5.47 -5.22
N ARG A 165 6.57 6.72 -4.89
CA ARG A 165 6.95 7.96 -5.59
C ARG A 165 6.59 9.18 -4.74
N ARG A 166 7.10 10.36 -5.11
CA ARG A 166 6.51 11.65 -4.70
C ARG A 166 5.26 11.96 -5.53
N ILE A 167 4.33 12.74 -4.97
CA ILE A 167 3.12 13.27 -5.63
C ILE A 167 2.87 14.72 -5.20
N PRO A 168 2.23 15.54 -6.05
CA PRO A 168 1.66 16.80 -5.59
C PRO A 168 0.54 16.53 -4.57
N TRP A 169 0.65 17.16 -3.40
CA TRP A 169 -0.36 17.18 -2.35
C TRP A 169 -0.64 18.62 -1.92
N ARG A 170 -1.83 18.86 -1.38
CA ARG A 170 -2.32 20.16 -0.94
C ARG A 170 -3.37 19.93 0.16
N PRO A 171 -3.13 20.28 1.43
CA PRO A 171 -4.07 19.99 2.52
C PRO A 171 -5.42 20.71 2.37
N SER A 172 -5.38 22.00 2.01
CA SER A 172 -6.55 22.89 1.93
C SER A 172 -6.63 23.60 0.58
N ASP A 173 -7.84 24.01 0.16
CA ASP A 173 -8.04 24.53 -1.19
C ASP A 173 -7.51 25.97 -1.45
N ASP A 174 -6.91 26.60 -0.45
CA ASP A 174 -6.10 27.82 -0.60
C ASP A 174 -4.62 27.63 -0.23
N GLY A 175 -4.22 26.41 0.18
CA GLY A 175 -2.87 26.10 0.66
C GLY A 175 -1.83 25.85 -0.45
N GLU A 176 -0.56 25.87 -0.06
CA GLU A 176 0.60 25.55 -0.91
C GLU A 176 0.64 24.09 -1.34
N ARG A 177 1.34 23.81 -2.46
CA ARG A 177 1.48 22.46 -3.03
C ARG A 177 2.84 21.85 -2.69
N PHE A 178 2.82 20.74 -1.97
CA PHE A 178 4.02 20.00 -1.56
C PHE A 178 4.24 18.75 -2.42
N GLN A 179 5.49 18.28 -2.53
CA GLN A 179 5.85 17.05 -3.27
C GLN A 179 6.09 15.88 -2.31
N VAL A 180 5.02 15.36 -1.72
CA VAL A 180 5.06 14.39 -0.62
C VAL A 180 5.26 12.95 -1.10
N GLY A 181 5.94 12.11 -0.31
CA GLY A 181 6.04 10.67 -0.60
C GLY A 181 4.73 9.92 -0.31
N ALA A 182 4.28 9.04 -1.19
CA ALA A 182 3.08 8.24 -0.96
C ALA A 182 3.28 6.74 -1.28
N CYS A 183 2.77 5.87 -0.40
CA CYS A 183 2.73 4.42 -0.62
C CYS A 183 1.72 4.04 -1.73
N ALA A 184 1.77 2.79 -2.20
CA ALA A 184 0.86 2.29 -3.24
C ALA A 184 -0.62 2.36 -2.85
N THR A 185 -0.95 2.24 -1.56
CA THR A 185 -2.32 2.26 -1.04
C THR A 185 -2.90 3.67 -1.05
N CYS A 186 -2.22 4.67 -0.48
CA CYS A 186 -2.68 6.07 -0.50
C CYS A 186 -2.72 6.63 -1.92
N VAL A 187 -1.75 6.28 -2.77
CA VAL A 187 -1.81 6.53 -4.23
C VAL A 187 -3.10 6.01 -4.87
N ARG A 188 -3.60 4.84 -4.45
CA ARG A 188 -4.82 4.22 -4.98
C ARG A 188 -6.08 4.85 -4.41
N ALA A 189 -6.06 5.31 -3.15
CA ALA A 189 -7.16 6.06 -2.54
C ALA A 189 -7.39 7.40 -3.27
N LEU A 190 -6.34 8.22 -3.39
CA LEU A 190 -6.40 9.52 -4.08
C LEU A 190 -6.87 9.40 -5.53
N ARG A 191 -6.32 8.43 -6.29
CA ARG A 191 -6.76 8.16 -7.67
C ARG A 191 -8.23 7.76 -7.78
N ALA A 192 -8.80 7.19 -6.73
CA ALA A 192 -10.21 6.82 -6.65
C ALA A 192 -11.08 7.88 -5.95
N ARG A 193 -10.57 9.11 -5.78
CA ARG A 193 -11.20 10.23 -5.07
C ARG A 193 -11.67 9.86 -3.65
N ARG A 194 -10.88 9.06 -2.95
CA ARG A 194 -11.06 8.78 -1.52
C ARG A 194 -9.92 9.36 -0.69
N GLU A 195 -10.26 9.77 0.51
CA GLU A 195 -9.32 10.14 1.57
C GLU A 195 -8.33 9.00 1.85
N PRO A 196 -7.03 9.29 1.98
CA PRO A 196 -6.04 8.34 2.48
C PRO A 196 -6.25 8.03 3.96
N ASP A 197 -5.98 6.78 4.35
CA ASP A 197 -5.74 6.46 5.75
C ASP A 197 -4.52 7.27 6.24
N THR A 198 -4.71 8.01 7.34
CA THR A 198 -3.90 9.17 7.71
C THR A 198 -3.62 9.19 9.20
N LEU A 199 -2.36 9.44 9.59
CA LEU A 199 -1.92 9.46 10.98
C LEU A 199 -2.42 10.74 11.67
N THR A 200 -3.08 10.57 12.81
CA THR A 200 -3.62 11.68 13.60
C THR A 200 -2.82 11.93 14.86
N ASP A 201 -2.63 13.21 15.19
CA ASP A 201 -2.19 13.67 16.51
C ASP A 201 -3.42 14.00 17.39
N GLU A 202 -3.30 13.95 18.73
CA GLU A 202 -4.40 14.29 19.64
C GLU A 202 -4.30 15.76 20.09
N ARG A 203 -5.05 16.66 19.44
CA ARG A 203 -5.10 18.10 19.78
C ARG A 203 -6.40 18.41 20.52
N ALA A 204 -6.30 19.00 21.71
CA ALA A 204 -7.46 19.36 22.56
C ALA A 204 -8.50 18.22 22.75
N GLY A 205 -8.02 16.97 22.90
CA GLY A 205 -8.87 15.78 23.05
C GLY A 205 -9.56 15.30 21.77
N ARG A 206 -9.12 15.75 20.59
CA ARG A 206 -9.64 15.33 19.27
C ARG A 206 -8.49 14.80 18.40
N PRO A 207 -8.71 13.71 17.63
CA PRO A 207 -7.77 13.32 16.59
C PRO A 207 -7.85 14.33 15.44
N VAL A 208 -6.69 14.82 15.00
CA VAL A 208 -6.50 15.74 13.87
C VAL A 208 -5.39 15.17 13.00
N PRO A 209 -5.49 15.15 11.65
CA PRO A 209 -4.37 14.75 10.79
C PRO A 209 -3.10 15.50 11.17
N TYR A 210 -1.98 14.80 11.33
CA TYR A 210 -0.78 15.42 11.93
C TYR A 210 -0.28 16.63 11.10
N PHE A 211 -0.52 16.63 9.78
CA PHE A 211 -0.14 17.70 8.85
C PHE A 211 -1.11 18.89 8.82
N ASP A 212 -2.28 18.80 9.46
CA ASP A 212 -3.21 19.92 9.66
C ASP A 212 -2.91 20.69 10.96
N VAL A 213 -1.98 20.18 11.78
CA VAL A 213 -1.43 20.90 12.93
C VAL A 213 -0.45 21.96 12.41
N PRO A 214 -0.47 23.21 12.92
CA PRO A 214 0.51 24.24 12.53
C PRO A 214 1.96 23.74 12.72
N PRO A 215 2.87 23.95 11.76
CA PRO A 215 4.23 23.42 11.82
C PRO A 215 5.03 23.95 13.02
N GLU A 216 4.79 25.19 13.43
CA GLU A 216 5.33 25.81 14.66
C GLU A 216 4.83 25.16 15.96
N HIS A 217 3.91 24.20 15.88
CA HIS A 217 3.32 23.46 16.99
C HIS A 217 3.40 21.93 16.81
N SER A 218 4.14 21.45 15.81
CA SER A 218 4.39 20.02 15.56
C SER A 218 5.59 19.78 14.63
N LEU A 219 6.68 19.26 15.18
CA LEU A 219 7.84 18.74 14.43
C LEU A 219 7.43 17.79 13.27
N TRP A 220 6.44 16.95 13.52
CA TRP A 220 5.96 15.99 12.54
C TRP A 220 5.22 16.67 11.39
N SER A 221 4.44 17.72 11.67
CA SER A 221 3.82 18.56 10.63
C SER A 221 4.90 19.27 9.80
N ALA A 222 5.82 19.98 10.46
CA ALA A 222 6.89 20.74 9.81
C ALA A 222 7.81 19.90 8.90
N THR A 223 8.10 18.65 9.28
CA THR A 223 8.99 17.76 8.52
C THR A 223 8.26 16.82 7.55
N GLY A 224 6.97 16.54 7.79
CA GLY A 224 6.23 15.47 7.13
C GLY A 224 6.90 14.10 7.24
N TYR A 225 7.55 13.81 8.39
CA TYR A 225 8.40 12.63 8.60
C TYR A 225 9.50 12.49 7.52
N GLY A 226 10.14 13.62 7.17
CA GLY A 226 11.14 13.73 6.12
C GLY A 226 10.57 13.95 4.72
N SER A 227 9.25 13.84 4.51
CA SER A 227 8.64 14.06 3.19
C SER A 227 8.68 15.52 2.71
N LEU A 228 8.67 16.50 3.63
CA LEU A 228 8.71 17.92 3.27
C LEU A 228 10.15 18.47 3.19
N LEU A 229 11.15 17.67 3.58
CA LEU A 229 12.55 18.07 3.57
C LEU A 229 13.18 17.89 2.18
N THR A 230 14.02 18.86 1.81
CA THR A 230 14.80 18.90 0.56
C THR A 230 16.31 18.83 0.82
N ASP A 231 16.82 19.71 1.69
CA ASP A 231 18.26 19.98 1.86
C ASP A 231 18.79 19.66 3.27
N THR A 232 17.95 19.10 4.14
CA THR A 232 18.29 18.72 5.53
C THR A 232 17.73 17.34 5.86
N SER A 233 18.42 16.58 6.72
CA SER A 233 17.97 15.25 7.18
C SER A 233 16.89 15.38 8.26
N LEU A 234 16.03 14.35 8.38
CA LEU A 234 15.08 14.27 9.48
C LEU A 234 15.81 14.19 10.83
N THR A 235 16.93 13.46 10.85
CA THR A 235 17.84 13.33 12.01
C THR A 235 18.19 14.70 12.60
N THR A 236 18.63 15.68 11.79
CA THR A 236 19.01 17.01 12.29
C THR A 236 17.85 17.82 12.87
N HIS A 237 16.63 17.67 12.35
CA HIS A 237 15.45 18.34 12.93
C HIS A 237 15.02 17.68 14.25
N VAL A 238 15.03 16.34 14.33
CA VAL A 238 14.70 15.62 15.57
C VAL A 238 15.74 15.89 16.67
N GLN A 239 17.04 15.86 16.35
CA GLN A 239 18.10 16.22 17.30
C GLN A 239 17.85 17.58 17.95
N ARG A 240 17.56 18.61 17.14
CA ARG A 240 17.27 19.97 17.64
C ARG A 240 16.10 20.01 18.60
N GLU A 241 15.01 19.31 18.30
CA GLU A 241 13.86 19.21 19.21
C GLU A 241 14.24 18.49 20.52
N LEU A 242 15.03 17.42 20.44
CA LEU A 242 15.53 16.66 21.59
C LEU A 242 16.63 17.38 22.40
N ASP A 243 17.26 18.43 21.84
CA ASP A 243 18.17 19.34 22.54
C ASP A 243 17.39 20.48 23.23
N LEU A 244 16.33 21.00 22.60
CA LEU A 244 15.44 22.03 23.16
C LEU A 244 14.56 21.52 24.32
N ALA A 245 14.41 20.20 24.45
CA ALA A 245 13.62 19.54 25.51
C ALA A 245 14.45 19.10 26.75
N ARG A 246 15.71 19.54 26.87
CA ARG A 246 16.65 19.16 27.94
C ARG A 246 17.02 20.31 28.87
#